data_AF-A0A7C4RJ27-F1
#
_entry.id   AF-A0A7C4RJ27-F1
#
_cell.length_a   1.000
_cell.length_b   1.000
_cell.length_c   1.000
_cell.angle_alpha   90.00
_cell.angle_beta   90.00
_cell.angle_gamma   90.00
#
_symmetry.space_group_name_H-M   'P 1'
#
loop_
_entity.id
_entity.type
_entity.pdbx_description
1 polymer ?
#
loop_
_entity_poly.entity_id
_entity_poly.type
_entity_poly.pdbx_seq_one_letter_code
_entity_poly.pdbx_strand_id
1 'polypeptide(L)'
;MKKYKNIKLVDITTLEPKIKSYSKNPKYTTYRILTLEEKTFTIKPKKLREVVANLQQKYPDKNFTLEKVKIFYQGKYRTFWMIGRKEGYLKGVPLYYSTMFKKLYVPSSYVKRKPKLVASVLLFRLRDLGIPYRLRYSS
;
A
#
# COMPACT_ATOMS: atom_id res chain seq x y z
N MET A 1 15.90 -19.02 -0.90
CA MET A 1 15.16 -19.17 0.38
C MET A 1 13.75 -18.59 0.28
N LYS A 2 12.69 -19.38 0.47
CA LYS A 2 11.31 -18.85 0.61
C LYS A 2 11.24 -18.08 1.95
N LYS A 3 11.25 -16.75 1.93
CA LYS A 3 11.12 -15.92 3.15
C LYS A 3 9.68 -16.06 3.68
N TYR A 4 9.48 -16.90 4.69
CA TYR A 4 8.25 -16.91 5.48
C TYR A 4 8.28 -15.72 6.42
N LYS A 5 7.27 -14.85 6.37
CA LYS A 5 7.17 -13.71 7.29
C LYS A 5 5.91 -13.85 8.13
N ASN A 6 6.09 -13.89 9.45
CA ASN A 6 4.98 -13.81 10.39
C ASN A 6 4.53 -12.35 10.50
N ILE A 7 3.67 -11.92 9.58
CA ILE A 7 3.19 -10.54 9.49
C ILE A 7 1.66 -10.55 9.56
N LYS A 8 1.10 -9.80 10.50
CA LYS A 8 -0.34 -9.50 10.54
C LYS A 8 -0.66 -8.47 9.46
N LEU A 9 -1.44 -8.88 8.46
CA LEU A 9 -1.89 -8.03 7.35
C LEU A 9 -3.27 -7.42 7.65
N VAL A 10 -3.47 -6.18 7.22
CA VAL A 10 -4.76 -5.47 7.27
C VAL A 10 -5.19 -5.17 5.84
N ASP A 11 -6.43 -5.49 5.52
CA ASP A 11 -7.06 -5.18 4.23
C ASP A 11 -7.21 -3.66 4.12
N ILE A 12 -6.74 -3.08 3.02
CA ILE A 12 -6.80 -1.62 2.86
C ILE A 12 -8.23 -1.10 2.74
N THR A 13 -9.20 -1.96 2.35
CA THR A 13 -10.61 -1.59 2.22
C THR A 13 -11.30 -1.38 3.57
N THR A 14 -10.71 -1.88 4.66
CA THR A 14 -11.20 -1.68 6.03
C THR A 14 -10.50 -0.50 6.72
N LEU A 15 -9.66 0.25 6.00
CA LEU A 15 -8.95 1.41 6.54
C LEU A 15 -9.65 2.71 6.09
N GLU A 16 -9.53 3.74 6.92
CA GLU A 16 -9.87 5.12 6.58
C GLU A 16 -8.62 6.00 6.71
N PRO A 17 -7.67 5.93 5.75
CA PRO A 17 -6.42 6.65 5.86
C PRO A 17 -6.65 8.16 5.78
N LYS A 18 -6.30 8.89 6.84
CA LYS A 18 -6.40 10.36 6.91
C LYS A 18 -5.11 11.01 6.41
N ILE A 19 -5.22 11.84 5.39
CA ILE A 19 -4.12 12.62 4.81
C ILE A 19 -4.28 14.07 5.25
N LYS A 20 -3.31 14.57 6.03
CA LYS A 20 -3.30 15.97 6.48
C LYS A 20 -3.05 16.88 5.28
N SER A 21 -3.88 17.89 5.11
CA SER A 21 -3.74 18.98 4.14
C SER A 21 -3.83 20.33 4.86
N TYR A 22 -3.31 21.38 4.23
CA TYR A 22 -3.37 22.74 4.75
C TYR A 22 -4.05 23.64 3.74
N SER A 23 -5.10 24.35 4.19
CA SER A 23 -5.59 25.51 3.44
C SER A 23 -4.68 26.70 3.74
N LYS A 24 -4.29 27.43 2.69
CA LYS A 24 -3.43 28.61 2.84
C LYS A 24 -4.23 29.86 3.25
N ASN A 25 -5.53 29.95 2.91
CA ASN A 25 -6.41 31.08 3.21
C ASN A 25 -7.90 30.63 3.34
N PRO A 26 -8.57 30.78 4.49
CA PRO A 26 -8.01 30.97 5.84
C PRO A 26 -7.13 29.77 6.25
N LYS A 27 -6.23 29.96 7.24
CA LYS A 27 -5.31 28.91 7.69
C LYS A 27 -6.05 27.92 8.59
N TYR A 28 -6.38 26.75 8.07
CA TYR A 28 -6.88 25.63 8.87
C TYR A 28 -6.34 24.29 8.35
N THR A 29 -6.25 23.32 9.26
CA THR A 29 -5.92 21.94 8.90
C THR A 29 -7.17 21.29 8.34
N THR A 30 -7.05 20.67 7.17
CA THR A 30 -8.08 19.77 6.63
C THR A 30 -7.56 18.35 6.61
N TYR A 31 -8.47 17.39 6.73
CA TYR A 31 -8.15 15.99 6.53
C TYR A 31 -8.84 15.48 5.28
N ARG A 32 -8.09 14.77 4.44
CA ARG A 32 -8.65 14.03 3.31
C ARG A 32 -8.69 12.56 3.68
N ILE A 33 -9.88 11.97 3.67
CA ILE A 33 -10.07 10.54 3.89
C ILE A 33 -9.96 9.86 2.54
N LEU A 34 -9.02 8.93 2.42
CA LEU A 34 -8.88 8.09 1.24
C LEU A 34 -9.93 6.97 1.29
N THR A 35 -10.81 6.94 0.30
CA THR A 35 -11.81 5.89 0.13
C THR A 35 -11.60 5.19 -1.21
N LEU A 36 -11.73 3.87 -1.20
CA LEU A 36 -11.64 3.06 -2.40
C LEU A 36 -13.03 2.94 -3.03
N GLU A 37 -13.11 3.07 -4.35
CA GLU A 37 -14.39 2.91 -5.07
C GLU A 37 -14.80 1.44 -5.14
N GLU A 38 -13.82 0.55 -5.36
CA GLU A 38 -14.03 -0.89 -5.42
C GLU A 38 -13.43 -1.58 -4.19
N LYS A 39 -14.02 -2.72 -3.80
CA LYS A 39 -13.52 -3.57 -2.70
C LYS A 39 -12.55 -4.66 -3.16
N THR A 40 -12.47 -4.89 -4.47
CA THR A 40 -11.63 -5.93 -5.08
C THR A 40 -11.04 -5.45 -6.39
N PHE A 41 -9.77 -5.75 -6.63
CA PHE A 41 -9.00 -5.28 -7.78
C PHE A 41 -8.32 -6.46 -8.48
N THR A 42 -8.53 -6.60 -9.79
CA THR A 42 -7.84 -7.61 -10.59
C THR A 42 -6.58 -7.01 -11.20
N ILE A 43 -5.41 -7.35 -10.66
CA ILE A 43 -4.13 -6.82 -11.10
C ILE A 43 -3.29 -7.97 -11.67
N LYS A 44 -2.98 -7.91 -12.96
CA LYS A 44 -2.13 -8.91 -13.61
C LYS A 44 -0.70 -8.80 -13.07
N PRO A 45 0.02 -9.92 -12.87
CA PRO A 45 1.43 -9.88 -12.46
C PRO A 45 2.33 -9.02 -13.35
N LYS A 46 2.04 -8.95 -14.66
CA LYS A 46 2.73 -8.07 -15.61
C LYS A 46 2.61 -6.60 -15.20
N LYS A 47 1.40 -6.14 -14.84
CA LYS A 47 1.15 -4.76 -14.37
C LYS A 47 1.92 -4.44 -13.08
N LEU A 48 2.00 -5.40 -12.15
CA LEU A 48 2.80 -5.21 -10.93
C LEU A 48 4.28 -4.99 -11.24
N ARG A 49 4.85 -5.75 -12.20
CA ARG A 49 6.24 -5.60 -12.64
C ARG A 49 6.47 -4.24 -13.31
N GLU A 50 5.57 -3.84 -14.22
CA GLU A 50 5.63 -2.53 -14.88
C GLU A 50 5.60 -1.40 -13.86
N VAL A 51 4.71 -1.47 -12.86
CA VAL A 51 4.62 -0.46 -11.80
C VAL A 51 5.92 -0.38 -11.00
N VAL A 52 6.50 -1.52 -10.61
CA VAL A 52 7.79 -1.51 -9.89
C VAL A 52 8.93 -0.99 -10.77
N ALA A 53 8.98 -1.35 -12.05
CA ALA A 53 9.98 -0.83 -13.00
C ALA A 53 9.88 0.69 -13.15
N ASN A 54 8.68 1.22 -13.35
CA ASN A 54 8.44 2.66 -13.48
C ASN A 54 8.81 3.40 -12.18
N LEU A 55 8.51 2.81 -11.02
CA LEU A 55 8.88 3.37 -9.72
C LEU A 55 10.40 3.40 -9.53
N GLN A 56 11.09 2.34 -9.95
CA GLN A 56 12.54 2.27 -9.87
C GLN A 56 13.20 3.24 -10.84
N GLN A 57 12.67 3.43 -12.04
CA GLN A 57 13.15 4.43 -12.99
C GLN A 57 12.97 5.86 -12.45
N LYS A 58 11.80 6.14 -11.87
CA LYS A 58 11.48 7.47 -11.34
C LYS A 58 12.26 7.82 -10.07
N TYR A 59 12.56 6.81 -9.24
CA TYR A 59 13.28 6.99 -7.98
C TYR A 59 14.37 5.91 -7.83
N PRO A 60 15.48 6.04 -8.57
CA PRO A 60 16.52 5.00 -8.65
C PRO A 60 17.17 4.71 -7.29
N ASP A 61 17.24 5.71 -6.41
CA ASP A 61 17.81 5.63 -5.08
C ASP A 61 16.93 4.88 -4.05
N LYS A 62 15.67 4.54 -4.41
CA LYS A 62 14.71 3.94 -3.47
C LYS A 62 14.65 2.42 -3.53
N ASN A 63 15.35 1.78 -4.47
CA ASN A 63 15.53 0.32 -4.55
C ASN A 63 14.20 -0.45 -4.41
N PHE A 64 13.22 -0.12 -5.24
CA PHE A 64 11.92 -0.79 -5.26
C PHE A 64 12.03 -2.23 -5.72
N THR A 65 11.28 -3.12 -5.07
CA THR A 65 11.27 -4.56 -5.36
C THR A 65 9.87 -5.11 -5.48
N LEU A 66 9.73 -6.16 -6.29
CA LEU A 66 8.54 -7.00 -6.38
C LEU A 66 8.93 -8.43 -6.01
N GLU A 67 8.36 -8.95 -4.93
CA GLU A 67 8.68 -10.29 -4.43
C GLU A 67 7.41 -11.13 -4.30
N LYS A 68 7.52 -12.45 -4.55
CA LYS A 68 6.51 -13.40 -4.10
C LYS A 68 6.86 -13.86 -2.69
N VAL A 69 5.95 -13.67 -1.74
CA VAL A 69 6.16 -14.03 -0.34
C VAL A 69 5.05 -14.96 0.14
N LYS A 70 5.39 -15.89 1.04
CA LYS A 70 4.40 -16.74 1.72
C LYS A 70 4.13 -16.18 3.11
N ILE A 71 2.86 -15.92 3.41
CA ILE A 71 2.41 -15.33 4.67
C ILE A 71 1.33 -16.23 5.27
N PHE A 72 1.38 -16.45 6.59
CA PHE A 72 0.33 -17.15 7.30
C PHE A 72 -0.89 -16.21 7.44
N TYR A 73 -1.99 -16.53 6.75
CA TYR A 73 -3.17 -15.67 6.67
C TYR A 73 -4.45 -16.51 6.65
N GLN A 74 -5.36 -16.25 7.58
CA GLN A 74 -6.60 -17.01 7.79
C GLN A 74 -6.34 -18.53 7.93
N GLY A 75 -5.47 -18.91 8.88
CA GLY A 75 -5.23 -20.32 9.23
C GLY A 75 -4.36 -21.13 8.26
N LYS A 76 -3.91 -20.56 7.14
CA LYS A 76 -3.01 -21.26 6.19
C LYS A 76 -1.97 -20.35 5.53
N TYR A 77 -0.90 -20.94 5.02
CA TYR A 77 0.09 -20.22 4.23
C TYR A 77 -0.47 -19.85 2.85
N ARG A 78 -0.39 -18.57 2.51
CA ARG A 78 -0.85 -18.02 1.22
C ARG A 78 0.24 -17.20 0.56
N THR A 79 0.25 -17.20 -0.76
CA THR A 79 1.21 -16.45 -1.56
C THR A 79 0.67 -15.05 -1.84
N PHE A 80 1.50 -14.04 -1.59
CA PHE A 80 1.22 -12.65 -1.90
C PHE A 80 2.33 -12.08 -2.80
N TRP A 81 1.97 -11.13 -3.64
CA TRP A 81 2.93 -10.25 -4.29
C TRP A 81 3.19 -9.06 -3.38
N MET A 82 4.44 -8.85 -3.01
CA MET A 82 4.87 -7.77 -2.15
C MET A 82 5.63 -6.72 -2.97
N ILE A 83 5.08 -5.51 -3.01
CA ILE A 83 5.75 -4.32 -3.51
C ILE A 83 6.40 -3.63 -2.31
N GLY A 84 7.72 -3.53 -2.33
CA GLY A 84 8.49 -3.00 -1.21
C GLY A 84 9.73 -2.26 -1.67
N ARG A 85 10.65 -2.07 -0.72
CA ARG A 85 12.02 -1.62 -0.97
C ARG A 85 12.97 -2.67 -0.40
N LYS A 86 14.15 -2.83 -1.00
CA LYS A 86 15.19 -3.76 -0.51
C LYS A 86 15.55 -3.46 0.97
N GLU A 87 15.95 -4.50 1.71
CA GLU A 87 16.34 -4.43 3.13
C GLU A 87 17.35 -3.29 3.37
N GLY A 88 17.12 -2.48 4.42
CA GLY A 88 17.87 -1.25 4.73
C GLY A 88 17.03 0.03 4.73
N TYR A 89 15.96 0.08 3.93
CA TYR A 89 15.04 1.23 3.89
C TYR A 89 13.87 1.05 4.88
N LEU A 90 14.14 1.24 6.17
CA LEU A 90 13.17 1.21 7.30
C LEU A 90 11.96 2.17 7.16
N LYS A 91 11.89 2.94 6.06
CA LYS A 91 10.87 3.96 5.79
C LYS A 91 9.90 3.58 4.66
N GLY A 92 10.01 2.40 4.06
CA GLY A 92 9.04 1.93 3.04
C GLY A 92 7.96 1.05 3.65
N VAL A 93 6.69 1.49 3.66
CA VAL A 93 5.56 0.61 3.99
C VAL A 93 5.40 -0.38 2.83
N PRO A 94 5.58 -1.70 3.05
CA PRO A 94 5.36 -2.68 1.99
C PRO A 94 3.86 -2.84 1.72
N LEU A 95 3.50 -2.98 0.45
CA LEU A 95 2.14 -3.24 -0.02
C LEU A 95 2.05 -4.68 -0.53
N TYR A 96 1.06 -5.42 -0.06
CA TYR A 96 0.85 -6.82 -0.42
C TYR A 96 -0.41 -6.94 -1.26
N TYR A 97 -0.33 -7.68 -2.36
CA TYR A 97 -1.46 -8.02 -3.22
C TYR A 97 -1.71 -9.52 -3.22
N SER A 98 -2.95 -9.92 -2.99
CA SER A 98 -3.39 -11.31 -3.15
C SER A 98 -4.15 -11.45 -4.46
N THR A 99 -3.64 -12.27 -5.38
CA THR A 99 -4.35 -12.65 -6.61
C THR A 99 -5.59 -13.49 -6.32
N MET A 100 -5.58 -14.26 -5.22
CA MET A 100 -6.71 -15.09 -4.81
C MET A 100 -7.88 -14.26 -4.28
N PHE A 101 -7.59 -13.28 -3.43
CA PHE A 101 -8.63 -12.44 -2.82
C PHE A 101 -8.92 -11.18 -3.63
N LYS A 102 -8.10 -10.89 -4.66
CA LYS A 102 -8.14 -9.65 -5.44
C LYS A 102 -8.08 -8.42 -4.53
N LYS A 103 -7.24 -8.48 -3.49
CA LYS A 103 -7.21 -7.47 -2.42
C LYS A 103 -5.80 -7.01 -2.12
N LEU A 104 -5.71 -5.77 -1.66
CA LEU A 104 -4.50 -5.12 -1.21
C LEU A 104 -4.44 -5.09 0.32
N TYR A 105 -3.23 -5.25 0.85
CA TYR A 105 -2.99 -5.33 2.27
C TYR A 105 -1.73 -4.57 2.66
N VAL A 106 -1.70 -4.08 3.89
CA VAL A 106 -0.52 -3.48 4.52
C VAL A 106 -0.27 -4.13 5.89
N PRO A 107 0.96 -4.11 6.44
CA PRO A 107 1.18 -4.66 7.76
C PRO A 107 0.47 -3.85 8.85
N SER A 108 -0.24 -4.53 9.76
CA SER A 108 -0.91 -3.93 10.92
C SER A 108 0.04 -3.09 11.78
N SER A 109 1.30 -3.52 11.91
CA SER A 109 2.32 -2.80 12.68
C SER A 109 2.63 -1.42 12.12
N TYR A 110 2.49 -1.20 10.82
CA TYR A 110 2.64 0.13 10.20
C TYR A 110 1.39 0.98 10.36
N VAL A 111 0.20 0.38 10.24
CA VAL A 111 -1.07 1.07 10.49
C VAL A 111 -1.10 1.65 11.90
N LYS A 112 -0.69 0.87 12.91
CA LYS A 112 -0.65 1.32 14.31
C LYS A 112 0.42 2.38 14.58
N ARG A 113 1.66 2.14 14.13
CA ARG A 113 2.81 2.99 14.49
C ARG A 113 2.98 4.23 13.62
N LYS A 114 2.60 4.15 12.34
CA LYS A 114 2.87 5.18 11.33
C LYS A 114 1.67 5.39 10.39
N PRO A 115 0.47 5.71 10.90
CA PRO A 115 -0.75 5.81 10.08
C PRO A 115 -0.64 6.86 8.96
N LYS A 116 0.01 8.01 9.22
CA LYS A 116 0.24 9.05 8.21
C LYS A 116 1.09 8.55 7.04
N LEU A 117 2.16 7.80 7.33
CA LEU A 117 3.02 7.22 6.30
C LEU A 117 2.27 6.18 5.48
N VAL A 118 1.45 5.35 6.15
CA VAL A 118 0.57 4.38 5.46
C VAL A 118 -0.38 5.11 4.52
N ALA A 119 -1.06 6.16 4.98
CA ALA A 119 -1.98 6.94 4.15
C ALA A 119 -1.29 7.51 2.90
N SER A 120 -0.10 8.12 3.05
CA SER A 120 0.68 8.62 1.91
C SER A 120 1.09 7.50 0.95
N VAL A 121 1.60 6.37 1.47
CA VAL A 121 2.00 5.25 0.61
C VAL A 121 0.81 4.67 -0.13
N LEU A 122 -0.34 4.49 0.53
CA LEU A 122 -1.55 4.01 -0.11
C LEU A 122 -1.99 4.94 -1.25
N LEU A 123 -2.04 6.26 -1.00
CA LEU A 123 -2.39 7.23 -2.02
C LEU A 123 -1.51 7.10 -3.28
N PHE A 124 -0.18 7.10 -3.11
CA PHE A 124 0.73 6.98 -4.23
C PHE A 124 0.59 5.64 -4.94
N ARG A 125 0.48 4.55 -4.20
CA ARG A 125 0.40 3.20 -4.78
C ARG A 125 -0.89 2.93 -5.51
N LEU A 126 -2.01 3.43 -5.03
CA LEU A 126 -3.29 3.31 -5.73
C LEU A 126 -3.22 4.05 -7.07
N ARG A 127 -2.64 5.25 -7.08
CA ARG A 127 -2.36 5.99 -8.32
C ARG A 127 -1.45 5.21 -9.26
N ASP A 128 -0.32 4.69 -8.77
CA ASP A 128 0.63 3.93 -9.59
C ASP A 128 0.00 2.66 -10.19
N LEU A 129 -0.87 1.99 -9.42
CA LEU A 129 -1.59 0.79 -9.86
C LEU A 129 -2.78 1.10 -10.77
N GLY A 130 -3.17 2.38 -10.91
CA GLY A 130 -4.37 2.79 -11.66
C GLY A 130 -5.67 2.34 -10.98
N ILE A 131 -5.66 2.21 -9.65
CA ILE A 131 -6.84 1.83 -8.88
C ILE A 131 -7.65 3.10 -8.56
N PRO A 132 -8.95 3.16 -8.92
CA PRO A 132 -9.80 4.29 -8.60
C PRO A 132 -9.95 4.51 -7.08
N TYR A 133 -9.80 5.75 -6.66
CA TYR A 133 -9.98 6.18 -5.28
C TYR A 133 -10.57 7.58 -5.23
N ARG A 134 -11.28 7.90 -4.15
CA ARG A 134 -11.79 9.23 -3.85
C ARG A 134 -11.09 9.81 -2.63
N LEU A 135 -10.98 11.13 -2.61
CA LEU A 135 -10.53 11.89 -1.45
C LEU A 135 -11.72 12.70 -0.94
N ARG A 136 -12.32 12.25 0.16
CA ARG A 136 -13.38 13.00 0.83
C ARG A 136 -12.76 14.00 1.79
N TYR A 137 -13.20 15.25 1.75
CA TYR A 137 -12.83 16.23 2.76
C TYR A 137 -13.58 15.91 4.07
N SER A 138 -12.82 15.80 5.15
CA SER A 138 -13.31 15.91 6.51
C SER A 138 -12.89 17.28 7.01
N SER A 139 -13.88 18.09 7.37
CA SER A 139 -13.72 19.19 8.33
C SER A 139 -13.17 18.66 9.65
#